data_AF-A0A8J2HSJ9-F1
#
_entry.id   AF-A0A8J2HSJ9-F1
#
_cell.length_a   1.000
_cell.length_b   1.000
_cell.length_c   1.000
_cell.angle_alpha   90.00
_cell.angle_beta   90.00
_cell.angle_gamma   90.00
#
_symmetry.space_group_name_H-M   'P 1'
#
loop_
_entity.id
_entity.type
_entity.pdbx_description
1 polymer ?
#
loop_
_entity_poly.entity_id
_entity_poly.type
_entity_poly.pdbx_seq_one_letter_code
_entity_poly.pdbx_strand_id
1 'polypeptide(L)'
;MTVPDLSEQDPWESRKAWGDVISSLRKGDMKGVSAAKNALENGQRQMRKDEEAKGDKFQHVFFKRVPNDPIFDELVKHDPHAYTVDPSGGIWKSTSKPRSSDSARSIAT
;
A
#
# COMPACT_ATOMS: atom_id res chain seq x y z
N MET A 1 0.61 14.83 15.70
CA MET A 1 0.86 13.45 15.23
C MET A 1 2.35 13.18 15.36
N THR A 2 2.74 12.16 16.10
CA THR A 2 4.14 11.73 16.27
C THR A 2 4.36 10.45 15.48
N VAL A 3 5.51 10.32 14.82
CA VAL A 3 5.88 9.13 14.05
C VAL A 3 7.04 8.44 14.78
N PRO A 4 6.98 7.12 15.02
CA PRO A 4 8.07 6.38 15.69
C PRO A 4 9.40 6.48 14.96
N ASP A 5 10.48 6.16 15.69
CA ASP A 5 11.82 6.08 15.13
C ASP A 5 11.94 4.93 14.12
N LEU A 6 12.87 5.05 13.16
CA LEU A 6 13.02 4.07 12.08
C LEU A 6 13.34 2.65 12.59
N SER A 7 13.99 2.53 13.75
CA SER A 7 14.26 1.25 14.40
C SER A 7 12.98 0.54 14.85
N GLU A 8 11.94 1.30 15.18
CA GLU A 8 10.67 0.79 15.73
C GLU A 8 9.61 0.55 14.65
N GLN A 9 9.82 1.09 13.45
CA GLN A 9 8.88 0.91 12.33
C GLN A 9 8.95 -0.49 11.72
N ASP A 10 7.80 -1.02 11.30
CA ASP A 10 7.73 -2.24 10.49
C ASP A 10 8.42 -2.00 9.12
N PRO A 11 9.08 -3.02 8.52
CA PRO A 11 9.74 -2.87 7.23
C PRO A 11 8.87 -2.29 6.10
N TRP A 12 7.54 -2.49 6.16
CA TRP A 12 6.60 -2.01 5.16
C TRP A 12 6.12 -0.56 5.39
N GLU A 13 6.50 0.06 6.51
CA GLU A 13 6.18 1.47 6.76
C GLU A 13 7.01 2.39 5.85
N SER A 14 6.35 3.43 5.31
CA SER A 14 6.88 4.18 4.16
C SER A 14 8.27 4.78 4.40
N ARG A 15 8.56 5.33 5.60
CA ARG A 15 9.87 5.93 5.88
C ARG A 15 10.99 4.88 5.91
N LYS A 16 10.69 3.67 6.38
CA LYS A 16 11.65 2.55 6.44
C LYS A 16 11.81 1.90 5.07
N ALA A 17 10.70 1.54 4.42
CA ALA A 17 10.71 0.91 3.09
C ALA A 17 11.42 1.74 2.02
N TRP A 18 11.28 3.08 2.08
CA TRP A 18 11.90 4.01 1.13
C TRP A 18 13.21 4.63 1.63
N GLY A 19 13.77 4.14 2.74
CA GLY A 19 14.90 4.75 3.44
C GLY A 19 16.10 5.05 2.54
N ASP A 20 16.49 4.09 1.68
CA ASP A 20 17.65 4.23 0.79
C ASP A 20 17.42 5.24 -0.34
N VAL A 21 16.19 5.29 -0.88
CA VAL A 21 15.80 6.28 -1.88
C VAL A 21 15.84 7.68 -1.26
N ILE A 22 15.26 7.84 -0.07
CA ILE A 22 15.26 9.11 0.68
C ILE A 22 16.69 9.55 1.03
N SER A 23 17.54 8.62 1.47
CA SER A 23 18.95 8.88 1.80
C SER A 23 19.73 9.36 0.58
N SER A 24 19.51 8.73 -0.58
CA SER A 24 20.17 9.11 -1.84
C SER A 24 19.70 10.47 -2.35
N LEU A 25 18.38 10.75 -2.26
CA LEU A 25 17.82 12.06 -2.59
C LEU A 25 18.44 13.19 -1.75
N ARG A 26 18.59 12.98 -0.44
CA ARG A 26 19.19 13.96 0.47
C ARG A 26 20.66 14.26 0.14
N LYS A 27 21.37 13.31 -0.47
CA LYS A 27 22.76 13.47 -0.91
C LYS A 27 22.89 14.06 -2.32
N GLY A 28 21.78 14.24 -3.05
CA GLY A 28 21.82 14.60 -4.47
C GLY A 28 22.35 13.49 -5.39
N ASP A 29 22.45 12.24 -4.89
CA ASP A 29 22.98 11.11 -5.65
C ASP A 29 21.88 10.46 -6.51
N MET A 30 21.67 11.00 -7.71
CA MET A 30 20.63 10.49 -8.62
C MET A 30 20.89 9.08 -9.13
N LYS A 31 22.16 8.64 -9.17
CA LYS A 31 22.50 7.25 -9.51
C LYS A 31 22.08 6.32 -8.38
N GLY A 32 22.36 6.71 -7.12
CA GLY A 32 21.90 6.03 -5.92
C GLY A 32 20.37 5.95 -5.84
N VAL A 33 19.66 7.05 -6.15
CA VAL A 33 18.20 7.07 -6.22
C VAL A 33 17.67 6.03 -7.21
N SER A 34 18.21 6.02 -8.43
CA SER A 34 17.80 5.07 -9.46
C SER A 34 18.06 3.63 -9.04
N ALA A 35 19.24 3.34 -8.47
CA ALA A 35 19.59 2.00 -8.00
C ALA A 35 18.65 1.52 -6.86
N ALA A 36 18.45 2.34 -5.83
CA ALA A 36 17.58 2.01 -4.70
C ALA A 36 16.11 1.83 -5.12
N LYS A 37 15.60 2.72 -5.98
CA LYS A 37 14.24 2.61 -6.53
C LYS A 37 14.08 1.32 -7.33
N ASN A 38 15.04 0.99 -8.19
CA ASN A 38 15.01 -0.22 -8.99
C ASN A 38 15.02 -1.47 -8.12
N ALA A 39 15.84 -1.52 -7.07
CA ALA A 39 15.87 -2.65 -6.14
C ALA A 39 14.51 -2.87 -5.46
N LEU A 40 13.92 -1.81 -4.89
CA LEU A 40 12.63 -1.88 -4.21
C LEU A 40 11.49 -2.34 -5.14
N GLU A 41 11.37 -1.71 -6.32
CA GLU A 41 10.30 -2.05 -7.27
C GLU A 41 10.48 -3.42 -7.90
N ASN A 42 11.72 -3.86 -8.16
CA ASN A 42 11.97 -5.23 -8.62
C ASN A 42 11.61 -6.26 -7.55
N GLY A 43 11.94 -6.00 -6.28
CA GLY A 43 11.53 -6.85 -5.17
C GLY A 43 10.00 -6.97 -5.09
N GLN A 44 9.28 -5.85 -5.14
CA GLN A 44 7.81 -5.87 -5.17
C GLN A 44 7.25 -6.61 -6.39
N ARG A 45 7.81 -6.41 -7.58
CA ARG A 45 7.39 -7.16 -8.79
C ARG A 45 7.61 -8.66 -8.63
N GLN A 46 8.71 -9.08 -8.04
CA GLN A 46 8.99 -10.50 -7.81
C GLN A 46 7.99 -11.10 -6.83
N MET A 47 7.70 -10.41 -5.71
CA MET A 47 6.67 -10.87 -4.76
C MET A 47 5.31 -11.08 -5.42
N ARG A 48 4.90 -10.18 -6.35
CA ARG A 48 3.64 -10.35 -7.09
C ARG A 48 3.65 -11.57 -8.01
N LYS A 49 4.77 -11.84 -8.68
CA LYS A 49 4.93 -13.06 -9.48
C LYS A 49 4.86 -14.31 -8.62
N ASP A 50 5.46 -14.28 -7.43
CA ASP A 50 5.48 -15.41 -6.51
C ASP A 50 4.08 -15.69 -5.92
N GLU A 51 3.32 -14.64 -5.59
CA GLU A 51 1.91 -14.76 -5.20
C GLU A 51 1.08 -15.38 -6.32
N GLU A 52 1.21 -14.87 -7.55
CA GLU A 52 0.50 -15.38 -8.72
C GLU A 52 0.83 -16.85 -9.00
N ALA A 53 2.11 -17.23 -8.91
CA ALA A 53 2.56 -18.61 -9.07
C ALA A 53 1.97 -19.57 -8.02
N LYS A 54 1.64 -19.06 -6.82
CA LYS A 54 0.98 -19.81 -5.75
C LYS A 54 -0.55 -19.81 -5.87
N GLY A 55 -1.11 -19.06 -6.83
CA GLY A 55 -2.56 -18.82 -6.92
C GLY A 55 -3.10 -17.88 -5.84
N ASP A 56 -2.20 -17.22 -5.10
CA ASP A 56 -2.54 -16.23 -4.09
C ASP A 56 -2.83 -14.88 -4.73
N LYS A 57 -3.56 -14.02 -4.01
CA LYS A 57 -3.78 -12.62 -4.40
C LYS A 57 -3.33 -11.70 -3.29
N PHE A 58 -2.77 -10.55 -3.65
CA PHE A 58 -2.47 -9.51 -2.69
C PHE A 58 -3.68 -9.17 -1.81
N GLN A 59 -3.46 -9.16 -0.50
CA GLN A 59 -4.48 -8.83 0.48
C GLN A 59 -4.16 -7.48 1.14
N HIS A 60 -5.15 -6.59 1.14
CA HIS A 60 -5.04 -5.29 1.78
C HIS A 60 -5.25 -5.44 3.30
N VAL A 61 -4.35 -4.85 4.09
CA VAL A 61 -4.34 -5.04 5.56
C VAL A 61 -5.42 -4.21 6.25
N PHE A 62 -5.56 -2.94 5.85
CA PHE A 62 -6.42 -1.95 6.51
C PHE A 62 -7.68 -1.57 5.73
N PHE A 63 -7.81 -2.06 4.49
CA PHE A 63 -8.92 -1.70 3.62
C PHE A 63 -9.50 -2.94 2.94
N LYS A 64 -10.79 -2.89 2.65
CA LYS A 64 -11.47 -3.85 1.81
C LYS A 64 -12.15 -3.13 0.65
N ARG A 65 -12.05 -3.72 -0.54
CA ARG A 65 -12.85 -3.27 -1.68
C ARG A 65 -14.28 -3.76 -1.50
N VAL A 66 -15.25 -2.87 -1.63
CA VAL A 66 -16.69 -3.17 -1.57
C VAL A 66 -17.38 -2.66 -2.85
N PRO A 67 -18.43 -3.35 -3.32
CA PRO A 67 -19.17 -2.90 -4.51
C PRO A 67 -20.02 -1.64 -4.23
N ASN A 68 -20.50 -1.48 -3.00
CA ASN A 68 -21.30 -0.34 -2.55
C ASN A 68 -21.04 -0.04 -1.06
N ASP A 69 -21.33 1.18 -0.62
CA ASP A 69 -21.24 1.58 0.78
C ASP A 69 -22.53 2.32 1.19
N PRO A 70 -23.34 1.77 2.12
CA PRO A 70 -24.63 2.38 2.45
C PRO A 70 -24.57 3.80 3.00
N ILE A 71 -23.48 4.16 3.69
CA ILE A 71 -23.34 5.52 4.23
C ILE A 71 -23.08 6.48 3.07
N PHE A 72 -22.19 6.10 2.16
CA PHE A 72 -21.99 6.83 0.92
C PHE A 72 -23.30 6.94 0.13
N ASP A 73 -24.01 5.83 -0.07
CA ASP A 73 -25.29 5.77 -0.82
C ASP A 73 -26.37 6.70 -0.23
N GLU A 74 -26.38 6.95 1.08
CA GLU A 74 -27.27 7.95 1.71
C GLU A 74 -26.79 9.39 1.50
N LEU A 75 -25.50 9.66 1.69
CA LEU A 75 -24.95 11.01 1.58
C LEU A 75 -25.10 11.58 0.17
N VAL A 76 -24.92 10.75 -0.85
CA VAL A 76 -25.00 11.17 -2.24
C VAL A 76 -26.38 11.65 -2.68
N LYS A 77 -27.45 11.25 -1.98
CA LYS A 77 -28.81 11.71 -2.27
C LYS A 77 -28.97 13.22 -2.03
N HIS A 78 -28.13 13.79 -1.16
CA HIS A 78 -28.15 15.21 -0.84
C HIS A 78 -27.39 16.07 -1.86
N ASP A 79 -26.48 15.46 -2.64
CA ASP A 79 -25.79 16.13 -3.74
C ASP A 79 -25.38 15.13 -4.84
N PRO A 80 -26.31 14.78 -5.75
CA PRO A 80 -26.10 13.74 -6.76
C PRO A 80 -25.04 14.07 -7.83
N HIS A 81 -24.63 15.35 -7.94
CA HIS A 81 -23.74 15.82 -9.00
C HIS A 81 -22.32 16.15 -8.51
N ALA A 82 -22.09 16.15 -7.18
CA ALA A 82 -20.78 16.44 -6.60
C ALA A 82 -19.75 15.32 -6.72
N TYR A 83 -20.12 14.14 -7.23
CA TYR A 83 -19.22 12.99 -7.27
C TYR A 83 -19.42 12.14 -8.53
N THR A 84 -18.37 11.41 -8.90
CA THR A 84 -18.39 10.37 -9.92
C THR A 84 -17.72 9.13 -9.36
N VAL A 85 -18.45 8.01 -9.26
CA VAL A 85 -17.85 6.72 -8.90
C VAL A 85 -17.51 5.97 -10.18
N ASP A 86 -16.21 5.71 -10.39
CA ASP A 86 -15.77 4.76 -11.41
C ASP A 86 -16.10 3.32 -10.94
N PRO A 87 -16.98 2.58 -11.65
CA PRO A 87 -17.31 1.21 -11.29
C PRO A 87 -16.10 0.27 -11.29
N SER A 88 -15.07 0.57 -12.11
CA SER A 88 -13.83 -0.20 -12.17
C SER A 88 -12.92 0.08 -10.97
N GLY A 89 -12.91 1.32 -10.46
CA GLY A 89 -12.20 1.71 -9.25
C GLY A 89 -12.77 1.05 -7.99
N GLY A 90 -14.10 1.01 -7.86
CA GLY A 90 -14.80 0.50 -6.67
C GLY A 90 -14.57 1.34 -5.41
N ILE A 91 -15.20 0.94 -4.29
CA ILE A 91 -15.11 1.68 -3.02
C ILE A 91 -14.15 0.96 -2.06
N TRP A 92 -13.23 1.70 -1.44
CA TRP A 92 -12.31 1.19 -0.43
C TRP A 92 -12.77 1.57 0.98
N LYS A 93 -13.27 0.59 1.74
CA LYS A 93 -13.72 0.79 3.11
C LYS A 93 -12.64 0.39 4.10
N SER A 94 -12.31 1.27 5.04
CA SER A 94 -11.39 0.96 6.13
C SER A 94 -11.96 -0.19 6.99
N THR A 95 -11.12 -1.14 7.37
CA THR A 95 -11.51 -2.20 8.29
C THR A 95 -11.24 -1.75 9.74
N SER A 96 -12.17 -2.04 10.65
CA SER A 96 -12.01 -1.71 12.07
C SER A 96 -10.92 -2.55 12.76
N LYS A 97 -10.66 -3.74 12.22
CA LYS A 97 -9.57 -4.62 12.61
C LYS A 97 -8.67 -4.86 11.40
N PRO A 98 -7.37 -4.53 11.47
CA PRO A 98 -6.44 -4.93 10.42
C PRO A 98 -6.37 -6.45 10.33
N ARG A 99 -6.23 -6.96 9.11
CA ARG A 99 -5.92 -8.37 8.91
C ARG A 99 -4.51 -8.64 9.46
N SER A 100 -4.26 -9.87 9.96
CA SER A 100 -2.89 -10.25 10.32
C SER A 100 -1.97 -10.02 9.11
N SER A 101 -0.86 -9.30 9.35
CA SER A 101 0.18 -9.03 8.36
C SER A 101 1.13 -10.22 8.17
N ASP A 102 0.94 -11.32 8.88
CA ASP A 102 1.88 -12.46 8.88
C ASP A 102 1.97 -13.15 7.52
N SER A 103 0.91 -13.14 6.71
CA SER A 103 0.97 -13.66 5.33
C SER A 103 1.89 -12.86 4.41
N ALA A 104 2.12 -11.57 4.68
CA ALA A 104 3.06 -10.75 3.90
C ALA A 104 4.52 -10.91 4.34
N ARG A 105 4.77 -11.50 5.52
CA ARG A 105 6.11 -11.65 6.12
C ARG A 105 6.89 -12.85 5.57
N SER A 106 6.23 -13.80 4.91
CA SER A 106 6.82 -15.09 4.52
C SER A 106 7.60 -15.10 3.20
N ILE A 107 7.71 -13.96 2.49
CA ILE A 107 8.31 -13.92 1.13
C ILE A 107 9.69 -13.22 1.10
N ALA A 108 10.24 -12.85 2.27
CA ALA A 108 11.48 -12.09 2.40
C ALA A 108 12.52 -12.77 3.30
N THR A 109 12.66 -14.09 3.17
CA THR A 109 13.81 -14.87 3.68
C THR A 109 14.23 -15.83 2.60
#